data_AF-A0A928TJM9-F1
#
_entry.id   AF-A0A928TJM9-F1
#
_cell.length_a   1.000
_cell.length_b   1.000
_cell.length_c   1.000
_cell.angle_alpha   90.00
_cell.angle_beta   90.00
_cell.angle_gamma   90.00
#
_symmetry.space_group_name_H-M   'P 1'
#
loop_
_entity.id
_entity.type
_entity.pdbx_description
1 polymer ?
#
loop_
_entity_poly.entity_id
_entity_poly.type
_entity_poly.pdbx_seq_one_letter_code
_entity_poly.pdbx_strand_id
1 'polypeptide(L)' 'MPIVTVTVRKPKSAEFKTQVLSAVHEALVGIVERHSAKDFDPENVMVVFQDVAWENGSPAGGRVPHA' A
#
# COMPACT_ATOMS: atom_id res chain seq x y z
N MET A 1 -0.47 14.73 -6.27
CA MET A 1 -1.37 13.80 -5.56
C MET A 1 -0.75 12.40 -5.56
N PRO A 2 -0.05 12.00 -4.49
CA PRO A 2 0.58 10.68 -4.40
C PRO A 2 -0.46 9.60 -4.13
N ILE A 3 -0.49 8.57 -4.98
CA ILE A 3 -1.33 7.39 -4.82
C ILE A 3 -0.42 6.18 -4.62
N VAL A 4 -0.63 5.43 -3.54
CA VAL A 4 0.08 4.19 -3.26
C VAL A 4 -0.89 3.02 -3.34
N THR A 5 -0.58 2.04 -4.19
CA THR A 5 -1.33 0.79 -4.27
C THR A 5 -0.56 -0.33 -3.56
N VAL A 6 -1.18 -0.91 -2.53
CA VAL A 6 -0.65 -2.05 -1.78
C VAL A 6 -1.32 -3.31 -2.31
N THR A 7 -0.54 -4.14 -3.02
CA THR A 7 -1.03 -5.42 -3.53
C THR A 7 -0.80 -6.53 -2.50
N VAL A 8 -1.86 -7.23 -2.10
CA VAL A 8 -1.79 -8.29 -1.08
C VAL A 8 -2.45 -9.60 -1.56
N ARG A 9 -1.90 -10.75 -1.15
CA ARG A 9 -2.55 -12.06 -1.36
C ARG A 9 -3.78 -12.16 -0.46
N LYS A 10 -4.94 -12.44 -1.05
CA LYS A 10 -6.18 -12.71 -0.31
C LYS A 10 -6.18 -14.11 0.34
N PRO A 11 -6.88 -14.29 1.48
CA PRO A 11 -7.53 -13.26 2.28
C PRO A 11 -6.57 -12.58 3.27
N LYS A 12 -6.80 -11.29 3.54
CA LYS A 12 -6.24 -10.57 4.68
C LYS A 12 -7.37 -10.01 5.53
N SER A 13 -7.20 -10.01 6.85
CA SER A 13 -8.20 -9.46 7.76
C SER A 13 -8.34 -7.95 7.58
N ALA A 14 -9.51 -7.40 7.94
CA ALA A 14 -9.72 -5.96 7.98
C ALA A 14 -8.72 -5.28 8.94
N GLU A 15 -8.48 -5.88 10.10
CA GLU A 15 -7.50 -5.39 11.08
C GLU A 15 -6.10 -5.24 10.48
N PHE A 16 -5.63 -6.24 9.73
CA PHE A 16 -4.34 -6.17 9.03
C PHE A 16 -4.32 -4.99 8.05
N LYS A 17 -5.37 -4.81 7.25
CA LYS A 17 -5.45 -3.70 6.29
C LYS A 17 -5.48 -2.35 6.98
N THR A 18 -6.17 -2.22 8.11
CA THR A 18 -6.20 -1.00 8.93
C THR A 18 -4.79 -0.67 9.44
N GLN A 19 -4.07 -1.65 10.02
CA GLN A 19 -2.72 -1.42 10.53
C GLN A 19 -1.76 -0.99 9.41
N VAL A 20 -1.81 -1.65 8.25
CA VAL A 20 -0.98 -1.29 7.09
C VAL A 20 -1.37 0.09 6.53
N LEU A 21 -2.66 0.40 6.45
CA LEU A 21 -3.16 1.71 6.01
C LEU A 21 -2.59 2.83 6.89
N SER A 22 -2.73 2.70 8.20
CA SER A 22 -2.23 3.69 9.17
C SER A 22 -0.72 3.89 9.04
N ALA A 23 0.06 2.80 9.05
CA ALA A 23 1.52 2.88 8.99
C ALA A 23 2.04 3.49 7.68
N VAL A 24 1.44 3.12 6.54
CA VAL A 24 1.82 3.67 5.23
C VAL A 24 1.41 5.13 5.12
N HIS A 25 0.21 5.49 5.59
CA HIS A 25 -0.27 6.87 5.57
C HIS A 25 0.63 7.78 6.42
N GLU A 26 0.94 7.41 7.67
CA GLU A 26 1.86 8.15 8.54
C GLU A 26 3.25 8.35 7.90
N ALA A 27 3.79 7.30 7.28
CA ALA A 27 5.06 7.39 6.57
C ALA A 27 5.00 8.38 5.39
N LEU A 28 3.93 8.34 4.59
CA LEU A 28 3.74 9.23 3.45
C LEU A 28 3.56 10.68 3.88
N VAL A 29 2.75 10.94 4.92
CA VAL A 29 2.58 12.28 5.50
C VAL A 29 3.94 12.82 5.96
N GLY A 30 4.71 12.02 6.71
CA GLY A 30 6.03 12.46 7.16
C GLY A 30 7.02 12.70 6.00
N ILE A 31 6.90 12.01 4.87
CA ILE A 31 7.70 12.29 3.67
C ILE A 31 7.27 13.62 3.06
N VAL A 32 5.97 13.85 2.91
CA VAL A 32 5.40 15.08 2.34
C VAL A 32 5.80 16.30 3.16
N GLU A 33 5.66 16.23 4.49
CA GLU A 33 6.05 17.31 5.41
C GLU A 33 7.53 17.68 5.28
N ARG A 34 8.42 16.68 5.13
CA ARG A 34 9.86 16.90 4.95
C ARG A 34 10.22 17.47 3.58
N HIS A 35 9.34 17.34 2.59
CA HIS A 35 9.55 17.80 1.22
C HIS A 35 8.71 19.04 0.88
N SER A 36 8.42 19.89 1.88
CA SER A 36 7.54 21.07 1.83
C SER A 36 7.84 22.13 0.75
N ALA A 37 8.82 21.92 -0.13
CA ALA A 37 9.21 22.79 -1.22
C ALA A 37 8.48 22.50 -2.56
N LYS A 38 7.63 21.47 -2.65
CA LYS A 38 7.01 21.05 -3.94
C LYS A 38 5.52 20.72 -3.83
N ASP A 39 4.64 21.69 -3.61
CA ASP A 39 3.18 21.57 -3.89
C ASP A 39 2.49 20.25 -3.48
N PHE A 40 2.97 19.56 -2.44
CA PHE A 40 2.44 18.29 -1.98
C PHE A 40 1.59 18.57 -0.75
N ASP A 41 0.28 18.46 -0.95
CA ASP A 41 -0.70 18.52 0.13
C ASP A 41 -0.84 17.13 0.77
N PRO A 42 -0.64 16.99 2.10
CA PRO A 42 -0.80 15.73 2.81
C PRO A 42 -2.25 15.21 2.78
N GLU A 43 -3.27 16.07 2.64
CA GLU A 43 -4.67 15.64 2.52
C GLU A 43 -4.93 14.87 1.21
N ASN A 44 -4.06 15.06 0.23
CA ASN A 44 -4.12 14.44 -1.09
C ASN A 44 -3.36 13.10 -1.17
N VAL A 45 -3.01 12.50 -0.03
CA VAL A 45 -2.35 11.18 0.05
C VAL A 45 -3.39 10.07 0.07
N MET A 46 -3.35 9.16 -0.90
CA MET A 46 -4.26 8.01 -0.98
C MET A 46 -3.51 6.68 -0.94
N VAL A 47 -4.04 5.74 -0.15
CA VAL A 47 -3.55 4.35 -0.08
C VAL A 47 -4.70 3.41 -0.46
N VAL A 48 -4.47 2.56 -1.46
CA VAL A 48 -5.46 1.63 -2.01
C VAL A 48 -4.96 0.20 -1.83
N PHE A 49 -5.84 -0.72 -1.44
CA PHE A 49 -5.53 -2.14 -1.37
C PHE A 49 -6.05 -2.87 -2.61
N GLN A 50 -5.17 -3.62 -3.25
CA GLN A 50 -5.52 -4.55 -4.32
C GLN A 50 -5.35 -5.98 -3.81
N ASP A 51 -6.46 -6.69 -3.66
CA ASP A 51 -6.45 -8.10 -3.27
C ASP A 51 -6.29 -9.00 -4.48
N VAL A 52 -5.23 -9.80 -4.51
CA VAL A 52 -4.96 -10.75 -5.59
C VAL A 52 -5.09 -12.19 -5.11
N ALA A 53 -5.62 -13.04 -5.97
CA ALA A 53 -5.60 -14.49 -5.76
C ALA A 53 -4.15 -15.01 -5.82
N TRP A 54 -3.87 -16.14 -5.16
CA TRP A 54 -2.51 -16.67 -5.09
C TRP A 54 -1.99 -17.07 -6.48
N GLU A 55 -2.89 -17.51 -7.37
CA GLU A 55 -2.62 -17.86 -8.76
C GLU A 55 -2.08 -16.69 -9.58
N ASN A 56 -2.42 -15.46 -9.16
CA ASN A 56 -2.12 -14.23 -9.90
C ASN A 56 -0.85 -13.54 -9.38
N GLY A 57 -0.26 -14.05 -8.29
CA GLY A 57 1.02 -13.58 -7.76
C GLY A 57 2.18 -14.28 -8.43
N SER A 58 3.16 -13.51 -8.91
CA SER A 58 4.37 -14.07 -9.53
C SER A 58 5.67 -13.38 -9.03
N PRO A 59 6.11 -13.60 -7.78
CA PRO A 59 7.34 -13.02 -7.28
C PRO A 59 8.53 -13.50 -8.12
N ALA A 60 9.30 -12.54 -8.65
CA ALA A 60 10.45 -12.78 -9.53
C ALA A 60 10.16 -13.69 -10.74
N GLY A 61 8.92 -13.70 -11.25
CA GLY A 61 8.52 -14.53 -12.40
C GLY A 61 8.18 -16.00 -12.06
N GLY A 62 8.28 -16.41 -10.80
CA GLY A 62 7.86 -17.74 -10.33
C GLY A 62 6.43 -17.74 -9.80
N ARG A 63 5.76 -18.91 -9.77
CA ARG A 63 4.41 -19.03 -9.19
C ARG A 63 4.49 -19.01 -7.66
N VAL A 64 3.58 -18.30 -6.98
CA VAL A 64 3.42 -18.43 -5.53
C VAL A 64 2.98 -19.86 -5.22
N PRO A 65 3.70 -20.63 -4.40
CA PRO A 65 3.24 -21.96 -3.98
C PRO A 65 1.94 -21.85 -3.20
N HIS A 66 0.97 -22.71 -3.51
CA HIS A 66 -0.21 -22.86 -2.67
C HIS A 66 0.20 -23.57 -1.38
N ALA A 67 0.36 -22.79 -0.31
CA ALA A 67 0.34 -23.28 1.07
C ALA A 67 -1.06 -23.03 1.65
#